data_AF-A0A847GJ98-F1
#
_entry.id   AF-A0A847GJ98-F1
#
_cell.length_a   1.000
_cell.length_b   1.000
_cell.length_c   1.000
_cell.angle_alpha   90.00
_cell.angle_beta   90.00
_cell.angle_gamma   90.00
#
_symmetry.space_group_name_H-M   'P 1'
#
loop_
_entity.id
_entity.type
_entity.pdbx_description
1 polymer ?
#
loop_
_entity_poly.entity_id
_entity_poly.type
_entity_poly.pdbx_seq_one_letter_code
_entity_poly.pdbx_strand_id
1 'polypeptide(L)'
;MAKGDRTTSSQSEQVLHWLCRDFDTTEKWKRAARSVFLKTLGDSVLARYYLADDIRQEVTGAAESPPPSVNSPEEDGFGLQAVARPKVASPYVNWIWVADYFLLAAANAWDELDEENQKRRDAYRRAFDGWEARKKVSAVRTYLEGHPEADDEEVKRELKKSGSEIANIQISLARKTPYDTCPGKAELEPEPPPYLAPYQSLYF
;
A
#
# COMPACT_ATOMS: atom_id res chain seq x y z
N MET A 1 16.08 24.62 32.98
CA MET A 1 16.96 23.65 32.28
C MET A 1 16.37 22.25 32.46
N ALA A 2 15.79 21.71 31.38
CA ALA A 2 15.07 20.44 31.40
C ALA A 2 16.04 19.26 31.46
N LYS A 3 15.94 18.44 32.51
CA LYS A 3 16.64 17.14 32.65
C LYS A 3 15.84 15.96 32.05
N GLY A 4 14.75 16.24 31.32
CA GLY A 4 13.75 15.24 30.90
C GLY A 4 14.06 14.45 29.63
N ASP A 5 14.86 14.98 28.69
CA ASP A 5 14.98 14.38 27.34
C ASP A 5 16.10 13.35 27.17
N ARG A 6 17.06 13.24 28.10
CA ARG A 6 18.20 12.32 27.91
C ARG A 6 17.86 10.85 28.21
N THR A 7 16.90 10.59 29.09
CA THR A 7 16.54 9.23 29.53
C THR A 7 15.67 8.48 28.50
N THR A 8 14.81 9.19 27.76
CA THR A 8 13.96 8.63 26.69
C THR A 8 14.76 8.24 25.45
N SER A 9 15.72 9.08 25.03
CA SER A 9 16.67 8.78 23.94
C SER A 9 17.45 7.51 24.24
N SER A 10 18.02 7.41 25.44
CA SER A 10 18.88 6.26 25.83
C SER A 10 18.15 4.92 25.83
N GLN A 11 16.87 4.87 26.20
CA GLN A 11 16.10 3.62 26.19
C GLN A 11 15.64 3.23 24.77
N SER A 12 15.26 4.20 23.95
CA SER A 12 14.89 3.97 22.55
C SER A 12 16.08 3.45 21.75
N GLU A 13 17.27 4.00 22.01
CA GLU A 13 18.55 3.52 21.46
C GLU A 13 18.86 2.08 21.89
N GLN A 14 18.68 1.72 23.17
CA GLN A 14 18.87 0.34 23.63
C GLN A 14 17.93 -0.66 22.94
N VAL A 15 16.68 -0.27 22.70
CA VAL A 15 15.73 -1.07 21.92
C VAL A 15 16.21 -1.24 20.49
N LEU A 16 16.64 -0.17 19.82
CA LEU A 16 17.21 -0.28 18.48
C LEU A 16 18.46 -1.16 18.45
N HIS A 17 19.39 -1.00 19.38
CA HIS A 17 20.59 -1.85 19.47
C HIS A 17 20.23 -3.33 19.61
N TRP A 18 19.21 -3.66 20.40
CA TRP A 18 18.76 -5.04 20.55
C TRP A 18 18.04 -5.59 19.31
N LEU A 19 17.22 -4.77 18.65
CA LEU A 19 16.57 -5.13 17.39
C LEU A 19 17.57 -5.23 16.23
N CYS A 20 18.72 -4.53 16.33
CA CYS A 20 19.81 -4.54 15.35
C CYS A 20 21.03 -5.36 15.80
N ARG A 21 20.87 -6.28 16.76
CA ARG A 21 21.98 -7.05 17.36
C ARG A 21 22.67 -7.99 16.35
N ASP A 22 21.97 -8.37 15.30
CA ASP A 22 22.47 -9.21 14.21
C ASP A 22 21.79 -8.82 12.88
N PHE A 23 22.40 -9.24 11.77
CA PHE A 23 21.95 -8.92 10.43
C PHE A 23 20.54 -9.47 10.16
N ASP A 24 20.28 -10.73 10.51
CA ASP A 24 19.02 -11.41 10.22
C ASP A 24 17.81 -10.77 10.94
N THR A 25 17.99 -10.37 12.19
CA THR A 25 16.97 -9.66 12.98
C THR A 25 16.72 -8.28 12.40
N THR A 26 17.77 -7.58 11.99
CA THR A 26 17.66 -6.26 11.34
C THR A 26 16.87 -6.36 10.03
N GLU A 27 17.22 -7.31 9.16
CA GLU A 27 16.57 -7.52 7.88
C GLU A 27 15.12 -8.04 8.04
N LYS A 28 14.84 -8.87 9.06
CA LYS A 28 13.46 -9.24 9.44
C LYS A 28 12.61 -7.99 9.68
N TRP A 29 13.11 -7.04 10.46
CA TRP A 29 12.35 -5.82 10.79
C TRP A 29 12.22 -4.85 9.61
N LYS A 30 13.25 -4.70 8.77
CA LYS A 30 13.14 -3.93 7.51
C LYS A 30 12.10 -4.53 6.56
N ARG A 31 12.08 -5.86 6.42
CA ARG A 31 11.07 -6.56 5.59
C ARG A 31 9.67 -6.41 6.18
N ALA A 32 9.53 -6.53 7.50
CA ALA A 32 8.27 -6.29 8.19
C ALA A 32 7.79 -4.84 7.97
N ALA A 33 8.68 -3.86 8.08
CA ALA A 33 8.38 -2.45 7.85
C ALA A 33 7.85 -2.18 6.43
N ARG A 34 8.53 -2.71 5.39
CA ARG A 34 8.05 -2.64 4.00
C ARG A 34 6.66 -3.28 3.84
N SER A 35 6.45 -4.45 4.45
CA SER A 35 5.16 -5.14 4.40
C SER A 35 4.04 -4.33 5.06
N VAL A 36 4.30 -3.77 6.25
CA VAL A 36 3.34 -2.90 6.96
C VAL A 36 3.02 -1.65 6.15
N PHE A 37 4.03 -1.02 5.53
CA PHE A 37 3.83 0.15 4.69
C PHE A 37 2.94 -0.14 3.47
N LEU A 38 3.14 -1.28 2.80
CA LEU A 38 2.26 -1.68 1.69
C LEU A 38 0.83 -2.01 2.17
N LYS A 39 0.68 -2.69 3.32
CA LYS A 39 -0.64 -3.00 3.91
C LYS A 39 -1.42 -1.75 4.30
N THR A 40 -0.73 -0.69 4.70
CA THR A 40 -1.31 0.62 5.04
C THR A 40 -1.50 1.51 3.82
N LEU A 41 -1.39 0.95 2.61
CA LEU A 41 -1.54 1.65 1.34
C LEU A 41 -0.61 2.89 1.25
N GLY A 42 0.60 2.76 1.79
CA GLY A 42 1.61 3.82 1.78
C GLY A 42 1.36 4.97 2.76
N ASP A 43 0.38 4.86 3.66
CA ASP A 43 0.18 5.85 4.72
C ASP A 43 1.31 5.77 5.74
N SER A 44 2.21 6.75 5.69
CA SER A 44 3.38 6.81 6.58
C SER A 44 3.01 6.95 8.06
N VAL A 45 1.89 7.60 8.37
CA VAL A 45 1.44 7.76 9.76
C VAL A 45 0.94 6.43 10.30
N LEU A 46 0.03 5.77 9.57
CA LEU A 46 -0.48 4.45 9.97
C LEU A 46 0.64 3.42 10.04
N ALA A 47 1.54 3.38 9.06
CA ALA A 47 2.66 2.45 9.03
C ALA A 47 3.52 2.54 10.30
N ARG A 48 3.81 3.76 10.78
CA ARG A 48 4.54 3.97 12.05
C ARG A 48 3.80 3.38 13.24
N TYR A 49 2.49 3.62 13.36
CA TYR A 49 1.71 3.13 14.50
C TYR A 49 1.62 1.59 14.51
N TYR A 50 1.34 0.97 13.37
CA TYR A 50 1.27 -0.48 13.26
C TYR A 50 2.62 -1.14 13.56
N LEU A 51 3.70 -0.65 12.95
CA LEU A 51 5.03 -1.21 13.18
C LEU A 51 5.52 -0.97 14.62
N ALA A 52 5.24 0.20 15.20
CA ALA A 52 5.56 0.50 16.59
C ALA A 52 4.85 -0.46 17.55
N ASP A 53 3.59 -0.82 17.27
CA ASP A 53 2.86 -1.79 18.07
C ASP A 53 3.45 -3.20 17.91
N ASP A 54 3.76 -3.64 16.69
CA ASP A 54 4.41 -4.94 16.43
C ASP A 54 5.75 -5.06 17.17
N ILE A 55 6.61 -4.03 17.07
CA ILE A 55 7.90 -3.96 17.75
C ILE A 55 7.69 -4.00 19.27
N ARG A 56 6.75 -3.21 19.79
CA ARG A 56 6.44 -3.19 21.22
C ARG A 56 6.01 -4.57 21.69
N GLN A 57 5.09 -5.22 20.99
CA GLN A 57 4.60 -6.55 21.32
C GLN A 57 5.72 -7.60 21.31
N GLU A 58 6.63 -7.58 20.31
CA GLU A 58 7.79 -8.49 20.31
C GLU A 58 8.67 -8.26 21.54
N VAL A 59 9.00 -6.99 21.80
CA VAL A 59 9.93 -6.59 22.86
C VAL A 59 9.34 -6.81 24.25
N THR A 60 8.03 -6.70 24.45
CA THR A 60 7.37 -6.91 25.75
C THR A 60 6.76 -8.31 25.92
N GLY A 61 6.36 -8.96 24.83
CA GLY A 61 5.56 -10.19 24.81
C GLY A 61 6.35 -11.48 24.63
N ALA A 62 7.59 -11.43 24.12
CA ALA A 62 8.44 -12.61 24.14
C ALA A 62 8.73 -12.99 25.60
N ALA A 63 8.29 -14.17 26.04
CA ALA A 63 8.70 -14.76 27.32
C ALA A 63 10.25 -14.75 27.43
N GLU A 64 10.78 -14.83 28.65
CA GLU A 64 12.22 -14.84 28.96
C GLU A 64 12.94 -16.09 28.38
N SER A 65 12.87 -16.31 27.07
CA SER A 65 13.82 -17.17 26.39
C SER A 65 15.12 -16.38 26.30
N PRO A 66 16.23 -16.87 26.88
CA PRO A 66 17.52 -16.23 26.72
C PRO A 66 17.79 -16.09 25.21
N PRO A 67 18.31 -14.95 24.74
CA PRO A 67 18.68 -14.83 23.33
C PRO A 67 19.65 -15.98 23.00
N PRO A 68 19.46 -16.70 21.88
CA PRO A 68 20.48 -17.63 21.43
C PRO A 68 21.78 -16.85 21.29
N SER A 69 22.85 -17.35 21.91
CA SER A 69 24.19 -16.78 21.74
C SER A 69 24.49 -16.69 20.25
N VAL A 70 25.01 -15.54 19.83
CA VAL A 70 25.37 -15.27 18.43
C VAL A 70 26.33 -16.36 17.95
N ASN A 71 25.88 -17.26 17.09
CA ASN A 71 26.76 -18.07 16.25
C ASN A 71 27.17 -17.18 15.08
N SER A 72 28.19 -16.35 15.28
CA SER A 72 29.01 -15.89 14.15
C SER A 72 30.16 -16.89 13.99
N PRO A 73 30.56 -17.23 12.75
CA PRO A 73 31.74 -18.04 12.53
C PRO A 73 32.93 -17.37 13.22
N GLU A 74 33.61 -18.13 14.08
CA GLU A 74 34.83 -17.73 14.74
C GLU A 74 35.88 -17.39 13.68
N GLU A 75 36.17 -16.10 13.50
CA GLU A 75 37.48 -15.63 13.03
C GLU A 75 37.64 -14.16 13.43
N ASP A 76 38.66 -13.93 14.27
CA ASP A 76 39.28 -12.65 14.62
C ASP A 76 38.59 -11.68 15.61
N GLY A 77 38.90 -11.88 16.88
CA GLY A 77 39.53 -10.81 17.69
C GLY A 77 38.67 -9.68 18.27
N PHE A 78 37.38 -9.60 17.93
CA PHE A 78 36.45 -8.68 18.59
C PHE A 78 35.30 -9.48 19.20
N GLY A 79 35.34 -9.70 20.51
CA GLY A 79 34.23 -10.31 21.23
C GLY A 79 32.98 -9.45 21.06
N LEU A 80 32.09 -9.84 20.15
CA LEU A 80 30.79 -9.21 19.96
C LEU A 80 29.99 -9.44 21.25
N GLN A 81 29.93 -8.40 22.07
CA GLN A 81 29.23 -8.40 23.33
C GLN A 81 27.75 -8.72 23.04
N ALA A 82 27.24 -9.82 23.62
CA ALA A 82 25.84 -10.18 23.48
C ALA A 82 24.96 -9.00 23.93
N VAL A 83 24.20 -8.42 23.00
CA VAL A 83 23.33 -7.28 23.29
C VAL A 83 22.18 -7.77 24.16
N ALA A 84 22.23 -7.46 25.45
CA ALA A 84 21.20 -7.85 26.40
C ALA A 84 19.85 -7.28 25.98
N ARG A 85 18.79 -8.08 26.13
CA ARG A 85 17.43 -7.61 25.88
C ARG A 85 17.11 -6.45 26.83
N PRO A 86 16.60 -5.32 26.32
CA PRO A 86 16.25 -4.21 27.18
C PRO A 86 15.11 -4.64 28.10
N LYS A 87 15.20 -4.28 29.38
CA LYS A 87 14.13 -4.53 30.36
C LYS A 87 13.02 -3.52 30.12
N VAL A 88 12.17 -3.77 29.13
CA VAL A 88 11.19 -2.79 28.68
C VAL A 88 9.90 -2.90 29.48
N ALA A 89 9.96 -2.38 30.70
CA ALA A 89 8.77 -2.07 31.51
C ALA A 89 8.49 -0.55 31.55
N SER A 90 9.17 0.23 30.70
CA SER A 90 9.28 1.68 30.89
C SER A 90 8.41 2.46 29.88
N PRO A 91 7.58 3.42 30.33
CA PRO A 91 6.80 4.30 29.45
C PRO A 91 7.67 5.29 28.64
N TYR A 92 9.00 5.22 28.76
CA TYR A 92 9.96 6.17 28.21
C TYR A 92 10.58 5.73 26.87
N VAL A 93 10.16 4.60 26.29
CA VAL A 93 10.55 4.21 24.92
C VAL A 93 9.69 4.94 23.90
N ASN A 94 10.32 5.67 22.99
CA ASN A 94 9.63 6.27 21.85
C ASN A 94 9.51 5.22 20.72
N TRP A 95 8.45 4.41 20.79
CA TRP A 95 8.20 3.35 19.82
C TRP A 95 8.00 3.85 18.39
N ILE A 96 7.47 5.07 18.21
CA ILE A 96 7.31 5.67 16.88
C ILE A 96 8.68 5.97 16.28
N TRP A 97 9.62 6.50 17.06
CA TRP A 97 10.99 6.75 16.60
C TRP A 97 11.71 5.45 16.21
N VAL A 98 11.54 4.39 17.02
CA VAL A 98 12.09 3.05 16.72
C VAL A 98 11.50 2.49 15.43
N ALA A 99 10.18 2.61 15.22
CA ALA A 99 9.51 2.17 13.99
C ALA A 99 9.95 2.98 12.76
N ASP A 100 10.08 4.30 12.91
CA ASP A 100 10.49 5.22 11.85
C ASP A 100 11.87 4.84 11.29
N TYR A 101 12.80 4.43 12.16
CA TYR A 101 14.11 3.92 11.75
C TYR A 101 14.01 2.72 10.80
N PHE A 102 13.17 1.72 11.10
CA PHE A 102 13.02 0.55 10.22
C PHE A 102 12.24 0.88 8.94
N LEU A 103 11.31 1.83 9.00
CA LEU A 103 10.56 2.30 7.84
C LEU A 103 11.42 3.07 6.83
N LEU A 104 12.64 3.50 7.21
CA LEU A 104 13.62 4.01 6.25
C LEU A 104 13.97 3.00 5.15
N ALA A 105 13.78 1.69 5.39
CA ALA A 105 13.91 0.68 4.35
C ALA A 105 12.89 0.84 3.20
N ALA A 106 11.83 1.62 3.41
CA ALA A 106 10.79 1.97 2.45
C ALA A 106 10.87 3.45 2.00
N ALA A 107 11.91 4.20 2.36
CA ALA A 107 12.05 5.62 2.02
C ALA A 107 12.51 5.87 0.58
N ASN A 108 13.21 4.90 -0.03
CA ASN A 108 13.61 4.92 -1.44
C ASN A 108 12.73 3.97 -2.22
N ALA A 109 12.58 4.17 -3.54
CA ALA A 109 11.88 3.23 -4.41
C ALA A 109 12.48 1.82 -4.32
N TRP A 110 11.60 0.81 -4.35
CA TRP A 110 11.96 -0.60 -4.30
C TRP A 110 10.96 -1.44 -5.11
N ASP A 111 11.41 -2.62 -5.55
CA ASP A 111 10.67 -3.45 -6.52
C ASP A 111 9.23 -3.72 -6.09
N GLU A 112 8.98 -4.13 -4.84
CA GLU A 112 7.63 -4.43 -4.38
C GLU A 112 6.70 -3.20 -4.32
N LEU A 113 7.22 -1.97 -4.15
CA LEU A 113 6.43 -0.74 -4.25
C LEU A 113 6.02 -0.46 -5.70
N ASP A 114 6.96 -0.66 -6.63
CA ASP A 114 6.71 -0.46 -8.06
C ASP A 114 5.74 -1.52 -8.60
N GLU A 115 5.88 -2.77 -8.18
CA GLU A 115 4.92 -3.84 -8.48
C GLU A 115 3.50 -3.52 -7.98
N GLU A 116 3.37 -2.99 -6.77
CA GLU A 116 2.07 -2.61 -6.20
C GLU A 116 1.45 -1.43 -6.96
N ASN A 117 2.25 -0.41 -7.29
CA ASN A 117 1.81 0.69 -8.14
C ASN A 117 1.38 0.22 -9.54
N GLN A 118 2.10 -0.75 -10.12
CA GLN A 118 1.74 -1.33 -11.40
C GLN A 118 0.42 -2.12 -11.32
N LYS A 119 0.24 -2.96 -10.29
CA LYS A 119 -1.02 -3.69 -10.05
C LYS A 119 -2.22 -2.75 -9.95
N ARG A 120 -2.07 -1.62 -9.25
CA ARG A 120 -3.10 -0.58 -9.14
C ARG A 120 -3.43 0.04 -10.49
N ARG A 121 -2.41 0.39 -11.29
CA ARG A 121 -2.61 0.92 -12.65
C ARG A 121 -3.34 -0.08 -13.54
N ASP A 122 -2.98 -1.37 -13.48
CA ASP A 122 -3.61 -2.41 -14.29
C ASP A 122 -5.05 -2.70 -13.85
N ALA A 123 -5.33 -2.62 -12.55
CA ALA A 123 -6.69 -2.73 -12.02
C ALA A 123 -7.55 -1.54 -12.46
N TYR A 124 -6.99 -0.32 -12.38
CA TYR A 124 -7.64 0.89 -12.87
C TYR A 124 -7.94 0.81 -14.36
N ARG A 125 -6.97 0.41 -15.18
CA ARG A 125 -7.16 0.26 -16.62
C ARG A 125 -8.29 -0.71 -16.96
N ARG A 126 -8.35 -1.86 -16.29
CA ARG A 126 -9.46 -2.82 -16.46
C ARG A 126 -10.82 -2.23 -16.08
N ALA A 127 -10.88 -1.47 -14.98
CA ALA A 127 -12.11 -0.80 -14.56
C ALA A 127 -12.53 0.30 -15.56
N PHE A 128 -11.56 1.08 -16.05
CA PHE A 128 -11.75 2.15 -17.01
C PHE A 128 -12.22 1.63 -18.37
N ASP A 129 -11.56 0.61 -18.92
CA ASP A 129 -11.95 -0.03 -20.19
C ASP A 129 -13.37 -0.59 -20.09
N GLY A 130 -13.71 -1.19 -18.94
CA GLY A 130 -15.06 -1.68 -18.66
C GLY A 130 -16.11 -0.56 -18.59
N TRP A 131 -15.79 0.55 -17.93
CA TRP A 131 -16.64 1.74 -17.90
C TRP A 131 -16.82 2.36 -19.28
N GLU A 132 -15.75 2.49 -20.07
CA GLU A 132 -15.80 3.05 -21.43
C GLU A 132 -16.71 2.21 -22.34
N ALA A 133 -16.60 0.88 -22.25
CA ALA A 133 -17.46 -0.03 -23.00
C ALA A 133 -18.94 0.13 -22.64
N ARG A 134 -19.26 0.21 -21.35
CA ARG A 134 -20.66 0.37 -20.89
C ARG A 134 -21.21 1.76 -21.19
N LYS A 135 -20.39 2.82 -21.12
CA LYS A 135 -20.73 4.17 -21.56
C LYS A 135 -21.14 4.19 -23.05
N LYS A 136 -20.38 3.50 -23.92
CA LYS A 136 -20.72 3.37 -25.35
C LYS A 136 -22.05 2.64 -25.56
N VAL A 137 -22.28 1.53 -24.86
CA VAL A 137 -23.56 0.79 -24.92
C VAL A 137 -24.73 1.67 -24.43
N SER A 138 -24.54 2.42 -23.35
CA SER A 138 -25.56 3.34 -22.83
C SER A 138 -25.87 4.46 -23.83
N ALA A 139 -24.86 5.05 -24.48
CA ALA A 139 -25.05 6.07 -25.51
C ALA A 139 -25.84 5.53 -26.72
N VAL A 140 -25.52 4.31 -27.18
CA VAL A 140 -26.28 3.64 -28.25
C VAL A 140 -27.73 3.44 -27.84
N ARG A 141 -27.96 3.01 -26.61
CA ARG A 141 -29.30 2.76 -26.12
C ARG A 141 -30.14 4.04 -26.05
N THR A 142 -29.60 5.12 -25.48
CA THR A 142 -30.28 6.42 -25.46
C THR A 142 -30.60 6.92 -26.87
N TYR A 143 -29.75 6.64 -27.86
CA TYR A 143 -30.04 6.97 -29.25
C TYR A 143 -31.20 6.12 -29.82
N LEU A 144 -31.16 4.80 -29.61
CA LEU A 144 -32.19 3.86 -30.06
C LEU A 144 -33.56 4.09 -29.38
N GLU A 145 -33.58 4.63 -28.16
CA GLU A 145 -34.81 5.06 -27.49
C GLU A 145 -35.55 6.15 -28.28
N GLY A 146 -34.81 7.09 -28.88
CA GLY A 146 -35.38 8.10 -29.77
C GLY A 146 -35.60 7.61 -31.22
N HIS A 147 -34.93 6.53 -31.62
CA HIS A 147 -34.90 6.04 -33.01
C HIS A 147 -34.95 4.50 -33.06
N PRO A 148 -36.11 3.86 -32.77
CA PRO A 148 -36.20 2.40 -32.64
C PRO A 148 -35.89 1.64 -33.94
N GLU A 149 -36.21 2.25 -35.07
CA GLU A 149 -36.06 1.70 -36.43
C GLU A 149 -34.69 2.01 -37.04
N ALA A 150 -33.80 2.70 -36.32
CA ALA A 150 -32.48 3.06 -36.86
C ALA A 150 -31.66 1.80 -37.17
N ASP A 151 -31.02 1.80 -38.34
CA ASP A 151 -30.10 0.73 -38.73
C ASP A 151 -28.72 0.91 -38.06
N ASP A 152 -27.89 -0.14 -38.08
CA ASP A 152 -26.60 -0.13 -37.39
C ASP A 152 -25.61 0.90 -37.97
N GLU A 153 -25.71 1.24 -39.26
CA GLU A 153 -24.83 2.22 -39.91
C GLU A 153 -25.25 3.66 -39.57
N GLU A 154 -26.56 3.91 -39.46
CA GLU A 154 -27.13 5.16 -39.00
C GLU A 154 -26.73 5.43 -37.54
N VAL A 155 -26.86 4.43 -36.65
CA VAL A 155 -26.46 4.54 -35.25
C VAL A 155 -24.97 4.92 -35.13
N LYS A 156 -24.08 4.24 -35.87
CA LYS A 156 -22.65 4.58 -35.88
C LYS A 156 -22.40 5.99 -36.40
N ARG A 157 -23.05 6.36 -37.50
CA ARG A 157 -22.84 7.66 -38.14
C ARG A 157 -23.22 8.80 -37.20
N GLU A 158 -24.36 8.69 -36.52
CA GLU A 158 -24.82 9.75 -35.61
C GLU A 158 -24.00 9.80 -34.32
N LEU A 159 -23.65 8.66 -33.72
CA LEU A 159 -22.82 8.65 -32.51
C LEU A 159 -21.37 9.03 -32.78
N LYS A 160 -20.86 8.82 -34.00
CA LYS A 160 -19.56 9.33 -34.43
C LYS A 160 -19.53 10.86 -34.45
N LYS A 161 -20.64 11.52 -34.81
CA LYS A 161 -20.74 13.00 -34.79
C LYS A 161 -20.68 13.56 -33.37
N SER A 162 -21.14 12.81 -32.37
CA SER A 162 -21.02 13.17 -30.95
C SER A 162 -19.67 12.74 -30.33
N GLY A 163 -18.72 12.28 -31.14
CA GLY A 163 -17.36 11.92 -30.72
C GLY A 163 -17.23 10.51 -30.14
N SER A 164 -18.25 9.67 -30.25
CA SER A 164 -18.22 8.29 -29.77
C SER A 164 -18.03 7.32 -30.93
N GLU A 165 -16.88 6.63 -30.98
CA GLU A 165 -16.67 5.54 -31.93
C GLU A 165 -17.32 4.24 -31.39
N ILE A 166 -18.30 3.74 -32.13
CA ILE A 166 -19.14 2.60 -31.77
C ILE A 166 -18.87 1.45 -32.73
N ALA A 167 -18.66 0.24 -32.20
CA ALA A 167 -18.58 -0.98 -33.00
C ALA A 167 -19.89 -1.79 -32.95
N ASN A 168 -20.04 -2.75 -33.86
CA ASN A 168 -21.25 -3.59 -33.97
C ASN A 168 -21.58 -4.34 -32.67
N ILE A 169 -20.56 -4.68 -31.88
CA ILE A 169 -20.73 -5.41 -30.62
C ILE A 169 -21.53 -4.56 -29.63
N GLN A 170 -21.24 -3.27 -29.50
CA GLN A 170 -21.97 -2.38 -28.60
C GLN A 170 -23.43 -2.21 -29.04
N ILE A 171 -23.69 -2.16 -30.35
CA ILE A 171 -25.05 -2.06 -30.90
C ILE A 171 -25.84 -3.34 -30.63
N SER A 172 -25.25 -4.50 -30.90
CA SER A 172 -25.87 -5.79 -30.60
C SER A 172 -26.18 -5.96 -29.10
N LEU A 173 -25.25 -5.56 -28.23
CA LEU A 173 -25.43 -5.60 -26.78
C LEU A 173 -26.54 -4.65 -26.31
N ALA A 174 -26.59 -3.42 -26.84
CA ALA A 174 -27.63 -2.46 -26.52
C ALA A 174 -29.03 -2.98 -26.90
N ARG A 175 -29.18 -3.61 -28.07
CA ARG A 175 -30.45 -4.20 -28.52
C ARG A 175 -30.87 -5.44 -27.71
N LYS A 176 -29.92 -6.20 -27.18
CA LYS A 176 -30.18 -7.45 -26.41
C LYS A 176 -30.43 -7.23 -24.93
N THR A 177 -29.98 -6.11 -24.37
CA THR A 177 -30.08 -5.84 -22.94
C THR A 177 -31.50 -5.35 -22.62
N PRO A 178 -32.26 -6.01 -21.72
CA PRO A 178 -33.62 -5.62 -21.38
C PRO A 178 -33.72 -4.17 -20.89
N TYR A 179 -34.86 -3.55 -21.15
CA TYR A 179 -35.07 -2.15 -20.81
C TYR A 179 -35.02 -1.91 -19.28
N ASP A 180 -35.57 -2.83 -18.50
CA ASP A 180 -35.70 -2.67 -17.04
C ASP A 180 -34.41 -2.96 -16.24
N THR A 181 -33.35 -3.47 -16.87
CA THR A 181 -32.13 -3.89 -16.16
C THR A 181 -30.99 -2.88 -16.20
N CYS A 182 -31.15 -1.74 -16.87
CA CYS A 182 -30.17 -0.66 -16.81
C CYS A 182 -30.59 0.36 -15.74
N PRO A 183 -29.92 0.43 -14.58
CA PRO A 183 -30.15 1.55 -13.68
C PRO A 183 -29.76 2.84 -14.41
N GLY A 184 -30.69 3.77 -14.55
CA GLY A 184 -30.48 5.10 -15.17
C GLY A 184 -29.52 6.02 -14.41
N LYS A 185 -28.65 5.47 -13.55
CA LYS A 185 -27.52 6.19 -12.98
C LYS A 185 -26.38 6.09 -13.98
N ALA A 186 -25.96 7.24 -14.52
CA ALA A 186 -24.73 7.35 -15.27
C ALA A 186 -23.63 6.61 -14.50
N GLU A 187 -22.98 5.64 -15.15
CA GLU A 187 -21.91 4.92 -14.52
C GLU A 187 -20.81 5.89 -14.12
N LEU A 188 -20.49 5.90 -12.83
CA LEU A 188 -19.41 6.73 -12.32
C LEU A 188 -18.11 6.29 -12.99
N GLU A 189 -17.42 7.26 -13.59
CA GLU A 189 -16.08 7.06 -14.11
C GLU A 189 -15.18 6.62 -12.97
N PRO A 190 -14.42 5.52 -13.11
CA PRO A 190 -13.51 5.10 -12.07
C PRO A 190 -12.44 6.18 -11.88
N GLU A 191 -12.16 6.50 -10.62
CA GLU A 191 -11.10 7.44 -10.29
C GLU A 191 -9.73 6.75 -10.40
N PRO A 192 -8.69 7.46 -10.90
CA PRO A 192 -7.34 6.92 -10.92
C PRO A 192 -6.86 6.67 -9.49
N PRO A 193 -6.28 5.50 -9.20
CA PRO A 193 -5.79 5.20 -7.86
C PRO A 193 -4.62 6.13 -7.52
N PRO A 194 -4.51 6.60 -6.26
CA PRO A 194 -3.37 7.40 -5.85
C PRO A 194 -2.09 6.57 -5.96
N TYR A 195 -1.04 7.20 -6.49
CA TYR A 195 0.29 6.62 -6.55
C TYR A 195 0.84 6.48 -5.12
N LEU A 196 1.38 5.31 -4.80
CA LEU A 196 2.07 5.09 -3.55
C LEU A 196 3.44 5.77 -3.61
N ALA A 197 3.54 6.90 -2.94
CA ALA A 197 4.83 7.55 -2.73
C ALA A 197 5.69 6.71 -1.77
N PRO A 198 7.04 6.83 -1.86
CA PRO A 198 7.93 6.27 -0.86
C PRO A 198 7.63 6.82 0.54
N TYR A 199 8.05 6.08 1.55
CA TYR A 199 7.83 6.43 2.95
C TYR A 199 8.48 7.78 3.29
N GLN A 200 7.74 8.61 4.04
CA GLN A 200 8.24 9.88 4.56
C GLN A 200 8.56 9.70 6.04
N SER A 201 9.82 9.93 6.41
CA SER A 201 10.22 9.86 7.82
C SER A 201 9.72 11.07 8.61
N LEU A 202 9.51 10.88 9.91
CA LEU A 202 9.19 11.96 10.85
C LEU A 202 10.45 12.47 11.56
N TYR A 203 11.42 11.59 11.79
CA TYR A 203 12.58 11.83 12.64
C TYR A 203 13.93 11.78 11.90
N PHE A 204 13.98 11.25 10.67
CA PHE A 204 15.22 10.99 9.93
C PHE A 204 15.24 11.63 8.54
#